data_AF-A0A9C9KSA2-F1
#
_entry.id   AF-A0A9C9KSA2-F1
#
_cell.length_a   1.000
_cell.length_b   1.000
_cell.length_c   1.000
_cell.angle_alpha   90.00
_cell.angle_beta   90.00
_cell.angle_gamma   90.00
#
_symmetry.space_group_name_H-M   'P 1'
#
loop_
_entity.id
_entity.type
_entity.pdbx_description
1 polymer ?
#
loop_
_entity_poly.entity_id
_entity_poly.type
_entity_poly.pdbx_seq_one_letter_code
_entity_poly.pdbx_strand_id
1 'polypeptide(L)'
;MIDSKTGKKIEVLIDPEAGPYIRISNWNDADCLEDLLSDKYDVLFEMKTPDDLAIDNGKEYYFGNIADPEKLQKILDEINLE
;
A
#
# COMPACT_ATOMS: atom_id res chain seq x y z
N MET A 1 9.02 -1.70 3.21
CA MET A 1 8.89 -1.35 1.79
C MET A 1 9.35 0.07 1.60
N ILE A 2 10.28 0.25 0.66
CA ILE A 2 10.72 1.55 0.18
C ILE A 2 10.08 1.74 -1.19
N ASP A 3 9.48 2.91 -1.40
CA ASP A 3 8.97 3.31 -2.70
C ASP A 3 10.14 3.55 -3.65
N SER A 4 10.19 2.79 -4.74
CA SER A 4 11.33 2.76 -5.66
C SER A 4 11.50 4.07 -6.43
N LYS A 5 10.42 4.84 -6.60
CA LYS A 5 10.44 6.13 -7.29
C LYS A 5 10.92 7.28 -6.41
N THR A 6 10.45 7.34 -5.16
CA THR A 6 10.73 8.46 -4.24
C THR A 6 11.89 8.16 -3.30
N GLY A 7 12.29 6.89 -3.15
CA GLY A 7 13.30 6.43 -2.20
C GLY A 7 12.86 6.53 -0.73
N LYS A 8 11.57 6.76 -0.48
CA LYS A 8 11.01 6.95 0.86
C LYS A 8 10.36 5.67 1.36
N LYS A 9 10.39 5.49 2.68
CA LYS A 9 9.63 4.42 3.32
C LYS A 9 8.14 4.63 3.09
N ILE A 10 7.44 3.58 2.69
CA ILE A 10 5.97 3.58 2.67
C ILE A 10 5.46 3.42 4.10
N GLU A 11 4.60 4.34 4.50
CA GLU A 11 3.97 4.37 5.80
C GLU A 11 2.48 4.05 5.68
N VAL A 12 1.94 3.34 6.68
CA VAL A 12 0.50 3.20 6.85
C VAL A 12 -0.06 4.53 7.33
N LEU A 13 -0.95 5.09 6.50
CA LEU A 13 -1.69 6.31 6.77
C LEU A 13 -3.07 5.95 7.33
N ILE A 14 -3.72 6.90 7.99
CA ILE A 14 -5.07 6.72 8.53
C ILE A 14 -6.01 7.71 7.85
N ASP A 15 -6.97 7.19 7.10
CA ASP A 15 -8.12 7.95 6.65
C ASP A 15 -9.18 7.94 7.77
N PRO A 16 -9.77 9.09 8.14
CA PRO A 16 -10.71 9.17 9.25
C PRO A 16 -12.02 8.41 9.02
N GLU A 17 -12.38 8.11 7.77
CA GLU A 17 -13.62 7.40 7.43
C GLU A 17 -13.35 5.95 7.03
N ALA A 18 -12.33 5.71 6.21
CA ALA A 18 -11.98 4.41 5.65
C ALA A 18 -10.98 3.61 6.51
N GLY A 19 -10.26 4.26 7.43
CA GLY A 19 -9.29 3.63 8.31
C GLY A 19 -7.89 3.52 7.70
N PRO A 20 -7.10 2.51 8.08
CA PRO A 20 -5.73 2.34 7.58
C PRO A 20 -5.68 2.18 6.07
N TYR A 21 -4.77 2.89 5.45
CA TYR A 21 -4.49 2.80 4.03
C TYR A 21 -3.02 3.06 3.73
N ILE A 22 -2.60 2.68 2.53
CA ILE A 22 -1.25 2.95 2.02
C ILE A 22 -1.33 3.55 0.63
N ARG A 23 -0.26 4.22 0.25
CA ARG A 23 -0.16 4.96 -1.01
C ARG A 23 1.14 4.61 -1.71
N ILE A 24 1.04 4.09 -2.93
CA ILE A 24 2.18 3.66 -3.75
C ILE A 24 2.28 4.54 -4.99
N SER A 25 3.48 5.07 -5.26
CA SER A 25 3.63 6.14 -6.25
C SER A 25 3.71 5.69 -7.70
N ASN A 26 3.95 4.40 -7.96
CA ASN A 26 4.15 3.86 -9.30
C ASN A 26 3.57 2.46 -9.45
N TRP A 27 3.28 2.08 -10.70
CA TRP A 27 2.67 0.79 -11.04
C TRP A 27 3.49 -0.41 -10.60
N ASN A 28 4.81 -0.40 -10.77
CA ASN A 28 5.65 -1.58 -10.52
C ASN A 28 5.61 -1.99 -9.05
N ASP A 29 5.79 -1.02 -8.16
CA ASP A 29 5.69 -1.23 -6.72
C ASP A 29 4.28 -1.65 -6.30
N ALA A 30 3.26 -1.10 -6.98
CA ALA A 30 1.86 -1.38 -6.67
C ALA A 30 1.48 -2.81 -7.09
N ASP A 31 1.92 -3.26 -8.27
CA ASP A 31 1.76 -4.62 -8.78
C ASP A 31 2.44 -5.63 -7.85
N CYS A 32 3.69 -5.40 -7.49
CA CYS A 32 4.42 -6.25 -6.54
C CYS A 32 3.73 -6.34 -5.17
N LEU A 33 3.18 -5.22 -4.69
CA LEU A 33 2.51 -5.19 -3.41
C LEU A 33 1.15 -5.90 -3.45
N GLU A 34 0.43 -5.76 -4.55
CA GLU A 34 -0.86 -6.43 -4.76
C GLU A 34 -0.72 -7.96 -4.76
N ASP A 35 0.30 -8.48 -5.43
CA ASP A 35 0.67 -9.90 -5.40
C ASP A 35 0.97 -10.36 -3.97
N LEU A 36 1.77 -9.60 -3.22
CA LEU A 36 2.12 -9.96 -1.84
C LEU A 36 0.89 -9.94 -0.91
N LEU A 37 0.07 -8.90 -0.99
CA LEU A 37 -1.13 -8.78 -0.17
C LEU A 37 -2.12 -9.91 -0.47
N SER A 38 -2.30 -10.26 -1.75
CA SER A 38 -3.26 -11.27 -2.19
C SER A 38 -2.72 -12.70 -1.98
N ASP A 39 -1.55 -13.02 -2.52
CA ASP A 39 -1.05 -14.40 -2.57
C ASP A 39 -0.40 -14.84 -1.26
N LYS A 40 0.35 -13.95 -0.60
CA LYS A 40 1.13 -14.31 0.59
C LYS A 40 0.34 -14.09 1.87
N TYR A 41 -0.37 -12.97 1.97
CA TYR A 41 -1.01 -12.56 3.22
C TYR A 41 -2.53 -12.72 3.24
N ASP A 42 -3.17 -12.99 2.09
CA ASP A 42 -4.64 -13.09 1.94
C ASP A 42 -5.37 -11.89 2.59
N VAL A 43 -4.85 -10.69 2.35
CA VAL A 43 -5.33 -9.43 2.93
C VAL A 43 -6.39 -8.85 2.02
N LEU A 44 -7.57 -8.57 2.57
CA LEU A 44 -8.62 -7.83 1.88
C LEU A 44 -8.31 -6.33 1.87
N PHE A 45 -8.45 -5.71 0.70
CA PHE A 45 -8.29 -4.27 0.51
C PHE A 45 -9.25 -3.73 -0.55
N GLU A 46 -9.57 -2.44 -0.45
CA GLU A 46 -10.19 -1.65 -1.52
C GLU A 46 -9.10 -0.83 -2.22
N MET A 47 -9.07 -0.88 -3.55
CA MET A 47 -8.07 -0.18 -4.36
C MET A 47 -8.66 1.06 -5.02
N LYS A 48 -7.90 2.17 -5.00
CA LYS A 48 -8.23 3.42 -5.69
C LYS A 48 -7.02 3.96 -6.46
N THR A 49 -7.28 4.71 -7.51
CA THR A 49 -6.25 5.42 -8.28
C THR A 49 -6.59 6.91 -8.26
N PRO A 50 -6.12 7.67 -7.27
CA PRO A 50 -6.34 9.12 -7.22
C PRO A 50 -5.64 9.82 -8.39
N ASP A 51 -6.21 10.95 -8.83
CA ASP A 51 -5.78 11.67 -10.04
C ASP A 51 -4.29 12.04 -10.02
N ASP A 52 -3.73 12.35 -8.86
CA ASP A 52 -2.34 12.74 -8.73
C ASP A 52 -1.34 11.55 -8.78
N LEU A 53 -1.84 10.31 -8.68
CA LEU A 53 -1.06 9.09 -8.92
C LEU A 53 -1.27 8.49 -10.32
N ALA A 54 -2.28 8.97 -11.06
CA ALA A 54 -2.66 8.40 -12.35
C ALA A 54 -1.55 8.45 -13.40
N ILE A 55 -0.66 9.46 -13.34
CA ILE A 55 0.45 9.64 -14.31
C ILE A 55 1.39 8.43 -14.32
N ASP A 56 1.66 7.86 -13.15
CA ASP A 56 2.58 6.73 -12.97
C ASP A 56 1.84 5.44 -12.64
N ASN A 57 0.50 5.45 -12.77
CA ASN A 57 -0.39 4.35 -12.40
C ASN A 57 -0.14 3.87 -10.95
N GLY A 58 0.16 4.81 -10.05
CA GLY A 58 0.21 4.55 -8.61
C GLY A 58 -1.20 4.25 -8.05
N LYS A 59 -1.24 3.69 -6.84
CA LYS A 59 -2.47 3.17 -6.24
C LYS A 59 -2.53 3.47 -4.74
N GLU A 60 -3.75 3.59 -4.25
CA GLU A 60 -4.07 3.56 -2.83
C GLU A 60 -4.79 2.25 -2.48
N TYR A 61 -4.42 1.68 -1.33
CA TYR A 61 -5.00 0.44 -0.82
C TYR A 61 -5.55 0.69 0.58
N TYR A 62 -6.85 0.51 0.76
CA TYR A 62 -7.59 0.74 2.00
C TYR A 62 -7.97 -0.59 2.65
N PHE A 63 -7.68 -0.75 3.93
CA PHE A 63 -7.84 -2.03 4.65
C PHE A 63 -9.05 -2.06 5.59
N GLY A 64 -9.77 -0.95 5.69
CA GLY A 64 -10.94 -0.80 6.56
C GLY A 64 -10.59 -0.58 8.04
N ASN A 65 -11.51 0.05 8.78
CA ASN A 65 -11.31 0.48 10.17
C ASN A 65 -10.96 -0.63 11.19
N ILE A 66 -11.22 -1.90 10.86
CA ILE A 66 -10.92 -3.03 11.75
C ILE A 66 -9.45 -3.46 11.61
N ALA A 67 -8.79 -3.11 10.50
CA ALA A 67 -7.40 -3.46 10.27
C ALA A 67 -6.48 -2.81 11.31
N ASP A 68 -5.46 -3.56 11.72
CA ASP A 68 -4.46 -3.11 12.69
C ASP A 68 -3.31 -2.41 11.94
N PRO A 69 -3.17 -1.07 12.06
CA PRO A 69 -2.18 -0.32 11.32
C PRO A 69 -0.75 -0.68 11.70
N GLU A 70 -0.49 -1.09 12.96
CA GLU A 70 0.86 -1.50 13.38
C GLU A 70 1.25 -2.84 12.76
N LYS A 71 0.31 -3.78 12.64
CA LYS A 71 0.56 -5.05 11.93
C LYS A 71 0.77 -4.83 10.44
N LEU A 72 -0.04 -3.97 9.82
CA LEU A 72 0.15 -3.60 8.41
C LEU A 72 1.52 -2.97 8.19
N GLN A 73 1.95 -2.07 9.06
CA GLN A 73 3.28 -1.46 8.95
C GLN A 73 4.40 -2.51 9.07
N LYS A 74 4.27 -3.49 9.97
CA LYS A 74 5.24 -4.59 10.09
C LYS A 74 5.31 -5.43 8.81
N ILE A 75 4.16 -5.78 8.23
CA ILE A 75 4.11 -6.50 6.95
C ILE A 75 4.84 -5.70 5.87
N LEU A 76 4.56 -4.40 5.77
CA LEU A 76 5.24 -3.54 4.81
C LEU A 76 6.74 -3.51 5.07
N ASP A 77 7.17 -3.35 6.32
CA ASP A 77 8.58 -3.27 6.71
C ASP A 77 9.38 -4.53 6.35
N GLU A 78 8.73 -5.70 6.25
CA GLU A 78 9.34 -6.96 5.81
C GLU A 78 9.49 -7.08 4.28
N ILE A 79 8.78 -6.25 3.51
CA ILE A 79 8.85 -6.27 2.04
C ILE A 79 10.10 -5.51 1.57
N ASN A 80 11.00 -6.27 0.96
CA ASN A 80 12.14 -5.77 0.19
C ASN A 80 11.86 -6.05 -1.29
N LEU A 81 11.65 -4.99 -2.06
CA LEU A 81 11.56 -5.07 -3.52
C LEU A 81 12.98 -4.87 -4.09
N GLU A 82 13.41 -5.78 -4.97
CA GLU A 82 14.72 -5.75 -5.63
C GLU A 82 14.76 -4.80 -6.85
#